data_AF-A0A946CSI0-F1
#
_entry.id   AF-A0A946CSI0-F1
#
_cell.length_a   1.000
_cell.length_b   1.000
_cell.length_c   1.000
_cell.angle_alpha   90.00
_cell.angle_beta   90.00
_cell.angle_gamma   90.00
#
_symmetry.space_group_name_H-M   'P 1'
#
loop_
_entity.id
_entity.type
_entity.pdbx_description
1 polymer ?
#
loop_
_entity_poly.entity_id
_entity_poly.type
_entity_poly.pdbx_seq_one_letter_code
_entity_poly.pdbx_strand_id
1 'polypeptide(L)' 'VAELRNVQGGAVDIGGYYHPDRNKVSSVMRPSSLLNEIINAI' A
#
# COMPACT_ATOMS: atom_id res chain seq x y z
N VAL A 1 5.43 4.89 11.71
CA VAL A 1 5.30 3.44 12.05
C VAL A 1 3.84 3.02 12.27
N ALA A 2 3.04 3.78 13.01
CA ALA A 2 1.62 3.45 13.26
C ALA A 2 0.83 3.16 11.96
N GLU A 3 0.97 4.00 10.93
CA GLU A 3 0.30 3.82 9.62
C GLU A 3 0.60 2.45 8.97
N LEU A 4 1.82 1.93 9.12
CA LEU A 4 2.21 0.62 8.57
C LEU A 4 1.72 -0.56 9.42
N ARG A 5 1.53 -0.35 10.73
CA ARG A 5 1.07 -1.40 11.66
C ARG A 5 -0.43 -1.54 11.64
N ASN A 6 -1.16 -0.44 11.54
CA ASN A 6 -2.62 -0.41 11.63
C ASN A 6 -3.33 -1.12 10.46
N VAL A 7 -2.65 -1.30 9.32
CA VAL A 7 -3.22 -1.97 8.13
C VAL A 7 -3.08 -3.50 8.16
N GLN A 8 -2.41 -4.07 9.16
CA GLN A 8 -2.12 -5.50 9.21
C GLN A 8 -3.30 -6.32 9.76
N GLY A 9 -3.28 -7.63 9.48
CA GLY A 9 -4.23 -8.60 10.04
C GLY A 9 -5.54 -8.76 9.28
N GLY A 10 -5.85 -7.87 8.33
CA GLY A 10 -7.00 -7.98 7.44
C GLY A 10 -6.67 -8.60 6.08
N ALA A 11 -7.66 -9.27 5.47
CA ALA A 11 -7.58 -9.62 4.06
C ALA A 11 -7.65 -8.36 3.19
N VAL A 12 -6.90 -8.33 2.09
CA VAL A 12 -6.87 -7.22 1.13
C VAL A 12 -7.02 -7.75 -0.29
N ASP A 13 -7.69 -6.97 -1.14
CA ASP A 13 -7.86 -7.28 -2.56
C ASP A 13 -6.82 -6.54 -3.41
N ILE A 14 -6.00 -7.31 -4.14
CA ILE A 14 -5.01 -6.78 -5.09
C ILE A 14 -5.48 -6.88 -6.55
N GLY A 15 -6.68 -7.37 -6.81
CA GLY A 15 -7.29 -7.40 -8.15
C GLY A 15 -6.75 -8.47 -9.10
N GLY A 16 -6.15 -9.54 -8.60
CA GLY A 16 -5.63 -10.65 -9.40
C GLY A 16 -4.54 -11.43 -8.65
N TYR A 17 -4.01 -12.48 -9.27
CA TYR A 17 -2.91 -13.27 -8.70
C TYR A 17 -1.62 -13.13 -9.52
N TYR A 18 -1.62 -13.63 -10.76
CA TYR A 18 -0.46 -13.52 -11.66
C TYR A 18 -0.32 -12.15 -12.35
N HIS A 19 -1.44 -11.42 -12.49
CA HIS A 19 -1.48 -10.08 -13.07
C HIS A 19 -2.41 -9.18 -12.25
N PRO A 20 -1.98 -8.73 -11.05
CA PRO A 20 -2.81 -7.93 -10.16
C PRO A 20 -3.00 -6.51 -10.70
N ASP A 21 -4.03 -5.84 -10.21
CA ASP A 21 -4.29 -4.45 -10.54
C ASP A 21 -3.21 -3.55 -9.90
N ARG A 22 -2.50 -2.79 -10.74
CA ARG A 22 -1.38 -1.95 -10.29
C ARG A 22 -1.81 -0.88 -9.29
N ASN A 23 -3.01 -0.31 -9.42
CA ASN A 23 -3.48 0.72 -8.50
C ASN A 23 -3.82 0.13 -7.15
N LYS A 24 -4.49 -1.04 -7.12
CA LYS A 24 -4.78 -1.77 -5.89
C LYS A 24 -3.50 -2.19 -5.17
N VAL A 25 -2.53 -2.78 -5.89
CA VAL A 25 -1.23 -3.14 -5.33
C VAL A 25 -0.52 -1.92 -4.76
N SER A 26 -0.48 -0.80 -5.49
CA SER A 26 0.17 0.43 -5.02
C SER A 26 -0.45 0.92 -3.70
N SER A 27 -1.79 0.94 -3.61
CA SER A 27 -2.48 1.37 -2.38
C SER A 27 -2.19 0.46 -1.17
N VAL A 28 -2.13 -0.86 -1.38
CA VAL A 28 -1.87 -1.85 -0.31
C VAL A 28 -0.40 -1.81 0.13
N MET A 29 0.53 -1.73 -0.82
CA MET A 29 1.97 -1.81 -0.54
C MET A 29 2.57 -0.49 -0.08
N ARG A 30 1.89 0.65 -0.29
CA ARG A 30 2.33 1.98 0.14
C ARG A 30 1.34 2.65 1.09
N PRO A 31 1.02 2.05 2.25
CA PRO A 31 -0.09 2.50 3.09
C PRO A 31 0.18 3.75 3.93
N SER A 32 1.43 4.25 3.99
CA SER A 32 1.79 5.45 4.76
C SER A 32 1.86 6.67 3.84
N SER A 33 0.90 7.58 3.97
CA SER A 33 0.87 8.82 3.18
C SER A 33 2.07 9.70 3.49
N LEU A 34 2.42 9.88 4.78
CA LEU A 34 3.57 10.69 5.19
C LEU A 34 4.88 10.17 4.59
N LEU A 35 5.11 8.86 4.63
CA LEU A 35 6.30 8.26 4.02
C LEU A 35 6.31 8.45 2.50
N ASN A 36 5.17 8.26 1.85
CA ASN A 36 5.05 8.43 0.40
C ASN A 36 5.33 9.87 -0.04
N GLU A 37 4.82 10.86 0.68
CA GLU A 37 5.06 12.27 0.40
C GLU A 37 6.55 12.61 0.46
N ILE A 38 7.26 12.14 1.50
CA ILE A 38 8.71 12.35 1.64
C ILE A 38 9.48 11.72 0.48
N ILE A 39 9.13 10.49 0.10
CA ILE A 39 9.79 9.79 -1.02
C ILE A 39 9.55 10.51 -2.35
N ASN A 40 8.33 10.98 -2.59
CA ASN A 40 7.95 11.64 -3.84
C ASN A 40 8.51 13.08 -3.96
N ALA A 41 9.03 13.64 -2.87
CA ALA A 41 9.66 14.96 -2.86
C ALA A 41 11.13 14.95 -3.35
N ILE A 42 11.64 13.79 -3.77
CA ILE A 42 12.98 13.57 -4.33
C ILE A 42 12.82 13.09 -5.78
#